data_AF-A0A9W9QDP0-F1
#
_entry.id   AF-A0A9W9QDP0-F1
#
_cell.length_a   1.000
_cell.length_b   1.000
_cell.length_c   1.000
_cell.angle_alpha   90.00
_cell.angle_beta   90.00
_cell.angle_gamma   90.00
#
_symmetry.space_group_name_H-M   'P 1'
#
loop_
_entity.id
_entity.type
_entity.pdbx_description
1 polymer ?
#
loop_
_entity_poly.entity_id
_entity_poly.type
_entity_poly.pdbx_seq_one_letter_code
_entity_poly.pdbx_strand_id
1 'polypeptide(L)' 'MSNLADYNETLRKVSNSLQNALETFGPSSHQYRAILGILKECLQDIENEKARTQTQVVDPDMLTAAMEFLKIGE' A
#
# COMPACT_ATOMS: atom_id res chain seq x y z
N MET A 1 7.88 7.60 -6.84
CA MET A 1 6.56 6.99 -7.17
C MET A 1 6.78 5.51 -7.11
N SER A 2 6.50 4.90 -5.96
CA SER A 2 6.58 3.46 -5.79
C SER A 2 5.40 2.87 -6.55
N ASN A 3 5.64 2.06 -7.59
CA ASN A 3 4.52 1.52 -8.37
C ASN A 3 3.86 0.39 -7.57
N LEU A 4 2.55 0.16 -7.75
CA LEU A 4 1.82 -0.95 -7.12
C LEU A 4 2.49 -2.31 -7.40
N ALA A 5 3.14 -2.44 -8.57
CA ALA A 5 3.93 -3.61 -8.93
C ALA A 5 5.15 -3.84 -8.00
N ASP A 6 5.81 -2.76 -7.56
CA ASP A 6 6.98 -2.81 -6.67
C ASP A 6 6.58 -3.25 -5.26
N TYR A 7 5.41 -2.82 -4.78
CA TYR A 7 4.86 -3.28 -3.50
C TYR A 7 4.51 -4.76 -3.52
N ASN A 8 3.89 -5.25 -4.60
CA ASN A 8 3.55 -6.67 -4.71
C ASN A 8 4.79 -7.57 -4.68
N GLU A 9 5.87 -7.18 -5.37
CA GLU A 9 7.13 -7.91 -5.33
C GLU A 9 7.77 -7.86 -3.95
N THR A 10 7.77 -6.69 -3.32
CA THR A 10 8.32 -6.48 -1.96
C THR A 10 7.57 -7.30 -0.93
N LEU A 11 6.23 -7.26 -0.93
CA LEU A 11 5.37 -8.06 -0.05
C LEU A 11 5.61 -9.55 -0.25
N ARG A 12 5.78 -10.02 -1.49
CA ARG A 12 6.10 -11.42 -1.77
C ARG A 12 7.44 -11.84 -1.15
N LYS A 13 8.49 -11.03 -1.31
CA LYS A 13 9.82 -11.30 -0.75
C LYS A 13 9.81 -11.32 0.78
N VAL A 14 9.14 -10.34 1.39
CA VAL A 14 9.03 -10.25 2.85
C VAL A 14 8.21 -11.42 3.40
N SER A 15 7.10 -11.78 2.75
CA SER A 15 6.26 -12.93 3.17
C SER A 15 7.01 -14.25 3.12
N ASN A 16 7.76 -14.51 2.04
CA ASN A 16 8.61 -15.70 1.93
C ASN A 16 9.69 -15.73 3.03
N SER A 17 10.31 -14.58 3.30
CA SER A 17 11.33 -14.47 4.35
C SER A 17 10.74 -14.71 5.74
N LEU A 18 9.51 -14.23 5.98
CA LEU A 18 8.80 -14.42 7.24
C LEU A 18 8.43 -15.89 7.46
N GLN A 19 7.95 -16.56 6.41
CA GLN A 19 7.67 -18.00 6.44
C GLN A 19 8.94 -18.81 6.73
N ASN A 20 10.03 -18.51 6.04
CA ASN A 20 11.31 -19.19 6.27
C ASN A 20 11.83 -18.97 7.70
N ALA A 21 11.69 -17.75 8.23
CA ALA A 21 12.10 -17.44 9.60
C ALA A 21 11.20 -18.12 10.64
N LEU A 22 9.91 -18.25 10.37
CA LEU A 22 8.97 -18.99 11.21
C LEU A 22 9.35 -20.47 11.28
N GLU A 23 9.61 -21.08 10.13
CA GLU A 23 9.99 -22.51 10.03
C GLU A 23 11.35 -22.79 10.67
N THR A 24 12.32 -21.88 10.50
CA THR A 24 13.70 -22.10 10.95
C THR A 24 13.92 -21.73 12.42
N PHE A 25 13.37 -20.61 12.87
CA PHE A 25 13.69 -20.01 14.17
C PHE A 25 12.48 -19.93 15.12
N GLY A 26 11.27 -20.11 14.60
CA GLY A 26 10.03 -19.99 15.36
C GLY A 26 9.59 -18.54 15.62
N PRO A 27 8.34 -18.36 16.08
CA PRO A 27 7.71 -17.05 16.19
C PRO A 27 8.28 -16.16 17.32
N SER A 28 8.92 -16.77 18.31
CA SER A 28 9.53 -16.05 19.42
C SER A 28 10.90 -15.46 19.07
N SER A 29 11.50 -15.87 17.95
CA SER A 29 12.86 -15.47 17.55
C SER A 29 12.98 -13.99 17.20
N HIS A 30 14.18 -13.45 17.35
CA HIS A 30 14.48 -12.08 16.95
C HIS A 30 14.33 -11.89 15.44
N GLN A 31 14.78 -12.88 14.66
CA GLN A 31 14.72 -12.88 13.20
C GLN A 31 13.28 -12.80 12.70
N TYR A 32 12.39 -13.63 13.23
CA TYR A 32 10.98 -13.59 12.88
C TYR A 32 10.35 -12.24 13.22
N ARG A 33 10.59 -11.72 14.43
CA ARG A 33 10.03 -10.43 14.86
C ARG A 33 10.56 -9.26 14.03
N ALA A 34 11.83 -9.28 13.63
CA ALA A 34 12.42 -8.25 12.79
C ALA A 34 11.76 -8.21 11.39
N ILE A 35 11.61 -9.38 10.75
CA ILE A 35 10.96 -9.47 9.44
C ILE A 35 9.46 -9.10 9.54
N LEU A 36 8.81 -9.47 10.64
CA LEU A 36 7.42 -9.06 10.91
C LEU A 36 7.29 -7.53 11.05
N GLY A 37 8.30 -6.86 11.62
CA GLY A 37 8.37 -5.40 11.67
C GLY A 37 8.39 -4.77 10.27
N ILE A 38 9.27 -5.28 9.41
CA ILE A 38 9.38 -4.82 8.01
C ILE A 38 8.05 -5.02 7.26
N LEU A 39 7.39 -6.16 7.44
CA LEU A 39 6.09 -6.42 6.82
C LEU A 39 5.04 -5.38 7.24
N LYS A 40 5.00 -5.01 8.53
CA LYS A 40 4.06 -4.01 9.04
C LYS A 40 4.35 -2.62 8.46
N GLU A 41 5.61 -2.22 8.38
CA GLU A 41 6.00 -0.94 7.77
C GLU A 41 5.58 -0.90 6.30
N CYS A 42 5.84 -1.95 5.52
CA CYS A 42 5.40 -2.04 4.13
C CYS A 42 3.88 -1.90 3.97
N LEU A 43 3.09 -2.54 4.84
CA LEU A 43 1.63 -2.41 4.81
C LEU A 43 1.17 -1.00 5.15
N GLN A 44 1.81 -0.36 6.13
CA GLN A 44 1.50 1.01 6.54
C GLN A 44 1.83 2.03 5.44
N ASP A 45 2.94 1.83 4.71
CA ASP A 45 3.29 2.67 3.56
C ASP A 45 2.26 2.56 2.43
N ILE A 46 1.77 1.35 2.15
CA ILE A 46 0.70 1.12 1.15
C ILE A 46 -0.60 1.82 1.58
N GLU A 47 -0.98 1.72 2.85
CA GLU A 47 -2.16 2.42 3.37
C GLU A 47 -2.02 3.94 3.26
N ASN A 48 -0.84 4.48 3.61
CA ASN A 48 -0.54 5.90 3.49
C ASN A 48 -0.58 6.39 2.03
N GLU A 49 -0.06 5.59 1.10
CA GLU A 49 -0.09 5.92 -0.33
C GLU A 49 -1.51 5.85 -0.91
N LYS A 50 -2.29 4.85 -0.51
CA LYS A 50 -3.72 4.75 -0.85
C LYS A 50 -4.50 5.94 -0.32
N ALA A 51 -4.25 6.34 0.93
CA ALA A 51 -4.89 7.51 1.52
C ALA A 51 -4.55 8.78 0.72
N ARG A 52 -3.28 8.98 0.35
CA ARG A 52 -2.80 10.11 -0.47
C ARG A 52 -3.42 10.13 -1.88
N THR A 53 -3.55 8.98 -2.54
CA THR A 53 -4.20 8.90 -3.86
C THR A 53 -5.70 9.10 -3.77
N GLN A 54 -6.36 8.65 -2.70
CA GLN A 54 -7.77 8.96 -2.45
C GLN A 54 -8.02 10.43 -2.06
N THR A 55 -7.03 11.12 -1.48
CA THR A 55 -7.08 12.57 -1.22
C THR A 55 -6.65 13.43 -2.40
N GLN A 56 -6.22 12.84 -3.53
CA GLN A 56 -6.24 13.54 -4.81
C GLN A 56 -7.70 13.63 -5.29
N VAL A 57 -8.47 14.39 -4.52
CA VAL A 57 -9.81 14.85 -4.83
C VAL A 57 -9.70 15.56 -6.18
N VAL A 58 -10.50 15.12 -7.15
CA VAL A 58 -10.66 15.81 -8.43
C VAL A 58 -10.85 17.28 -8.13
N ASP A 59 -10.00 18.13 -8.71
CA ASP A 59 -10.10 19.56 -8.58
C ASP A 59 -11.58 19.98 -8.78
N PRO A 60 -12.21 20.68 -7.81
CA PRO A 60 -13.64 20.99 -7.88
C PRO A 60 -14.02 21.74 -9.15
N ASP A 61 -13.12 22.55 -9.71
CA ASP A 61 -13.37 23.28 -10.95
C ASP A 61 -13.29 22.33 -12.15
N MET A 62 -12.37 21.36 -12.11
CA MET A 62 -12.26 20.31 -13.13
C MET A 62 -13.44 19.32 -13.08
N LEU A 63 -13.95 19.01 -11.89
CA LEU A 63 -15.16 18.20 -11.69
C LEU A 63 -16.39 18.95 -12.19
N THR A 64 -16.52 20.22 -11.81
CA THR A 64 -17.60 21.11 -12.28
C THR A 64 -17.60 21.22 -13.80
N ALA A 65 -16.44 21.46 -14.42
CA ALA A 65 -16.31 21.54 -15.87
C ALA A 65 -16.67 20.22 -16.58
N ALA A 66 -16.30 19.07 -16.01
CA ALA A 66 -16.68 17.76 -16.54
C ALA A 66 -18.19 17.49 -16.42
N MET A 67 -18.81 17.92 -15.32
CA MET A 67 -20.26 17.82 -15.12
C MET A 67 -21.04 18.71 -16.09
N GLU A 68 -20.60 19.94 -16.30
CA GLU A 68 -21.17 20.86 -17.31
C GLU A 68 -21.03 20.31 -18.73
N PHE A 69 -19.86 19.75 -19.07
CA PHE A 69 -19.62 19.13 -20.38
C PHE A 69 -20.56 17.94 -20.65
N LEU A 70 -20.87 17.16 -19.61
CA LEU A 70 -21.78 16.02 -19.69
C LEU A 70 -23.26 16.42 -19.57
N LYS A 71 -23.58 17.71 -19.34
CA LYS A 71 -24.92 18.22 -19.00
C LYS A 71 -25.56 17.51 -17.81
N ILE A 72 -24.76 17.06 -16.85
CA ILE A 72 -25.25 16.40 -15.64
C ILE A 72 -25.21 17.44 -14.52
N GLY A 73 -26.35 18.06 -14.25
CA GLY A 73 -26.49 19.12 -13.26
C GLY A 73 -27.64 20.06 -13.62
N GLU A 74 -28.86 19.64 -13.28
CA GLU A 74 -29.97 20.54 -12.95
C GLU A 74 -30.21 20.46 -11.44
#